data_AF-A0A2B8B623-F1
#
_entry.id   AF-A0A2B8B623-F1
#
_cell.length_a   1.000
_cell.length_b   1.000
_cell.length_c   1.000
_cell.angle_alpha   90.00
_cell.angle_beta   90.00
_cell.angle_gamma   90.00
#
_symmetry.space_group_name_H-M   'P 1'
#
loop_
_entity.id
_entity.type
_entity.pdbx_description
1 polymer ?
#
loop_
_entity_poly.entity_id
_entity_poly.type
_entity_poly.pdbx_seq_one_letter_code
_entity_poly.pdbx_strand_id
1 'polypeptide(L)'
;MRIVGGKHRGRSLVAPGGRDTRPTTDRTRQAIFNILAHADWAPEFEGAAVVDAFCGTGALGLEALSRGASWCGFLDMGRPALDAVRANVESLRETANAQILRADAAKPPPAPRACMLAFLDPPYGQGLAPRALEGLLRAGWLADGALAVVEVADRDPLPLPDGFSALDERLYGDTRVAFLTVRHLA
;
A
#
# COMPACT_ATOMS: atom_id res chain seq x y z
N MET A 1 -12.81 -8.82 -7.45
CA MET A 1 -11.49 -8.71 -6.83
C MET A 1 -11.22 -9.97 -6.01
N ARG A 2 -10.04 -10.56 -6.15
CA ARG A 2 -9.58 -11.73 -5.36
C ARG A 2 -8.08 -11.64 -5.09
N ILE A 3 -7.61 -12.36 -4.08
CA ILE A 3 -6.18 -12.54 -3.81
C ILE A 3 -5.56 -13.39 -4.93
N VAL A 4 -4.40 -12.96 -5.44
CA VAL A 4 -3.76 -13.51 -6.64
C VAL A 4 -2.74 -14.60 -6.31
N GLY A 5 -1.94 -14.41 -5.26
CA GLY A 5 -0.86 -15.30 -4.86
C GLY A 5 -0.84 -15.58 -3.35
N GLY A 6 0.11 -16.41 -2.91
CA GLY A 6 0.31 -16.72 -1.49
C GLY A 6 -0.73 -17.66 -0.86
N LYS A 7 -0.75 -17.73 0.47
CA LYS A 7 -1.58 -18.66 1.27
C LYS A 7 -3.09 -18.42 1.15
N HIS A 8 -3.51 -17.23 0.75
CA HIS A 8 -4.91 -16.85 0.53
C HIS A 8 -5.33 -16.82 -0.95
N ARG A 9 -4.49 -17.36 -1.85
CA ARG A 9 -4.75 -17.36 -3.29
C ARG A 9 -6.17 -17.81 -3.64
N GLY A 10 -6.84 -17.02 -4.48
CA GLY A 10 -8.18 -17.30 -5.00
C GLY A 10 -9.33 -16.84 -4.09
N ARG A 11 -9.05 -16.39 -2.85
CA ARG A 11 -10.07 -15.87 -1.94
C ARG A 11 -10.62 -14.54 -2.44
N SER A 12 -11.94 -14.42 -2.47
CA SER A 12 -12.64 -13.19 -2.88
C SER A 12 -12.50 -12.11 -1.82
N LEU A 13 -12.43 -10.85 -2.28
CA LEU A 13 -12.47 -9.66 -1.43
C LEU A 13 -13.79 -8.91 -1.63
N VAL A 14 -14.35 -8.43 -0.53
CA VAL A 14 -15.48 -7.51 -0.47
C VAL A 14 -15.02 -6.12 -0.89
N ALA A 15 -15.77 -5.49 -1.80
CA ALA A 15 -15.56 -4.11 -2.22
C ALA A 15 -16.32 -3.14 -1.29
N PRO A 16 -15.90 -1.87 -1.17
CA PRO A 16 -16.63 -0.89 -0.37
C PRO A 16 -17.99 -0.63 -1.01
N GLY A 17 -19.02 -0.42 -0.20
CA GLY A 17 -20.33 -0.01 -0.71
C GLY A 17 -20.27 1.40 -1.30
N GLY A 18 -20.60 1.55 -2.58
CA GLY A 18 -20.62 2.85 -3.29
C GLY A 18 -19.98 2.75 -4.68
N ARG A 19 -20.65 3.33 -5.69
CA ARG A 19 -20.14 3.43 -7.07
C ARG A 19 -19.26 4.67 -7.16
N ASP A 20 -17.95 4.57 -6.89
CA ASP A 20 -16.96 5.51 -7.48
C ASP A 20 -15.48 5.23 -7.17
N THR A 21 -15.13 4.08 -6.58
CA THR A 21 -13.71 3.72 -6.52
C THR A 21 -13.38 2.87 -7.74
N ARG A 22 -12.63 3.44 -8.68
CA ARG A 22 -11.98 2.66 -9.73
C ARG A 22 -11.02 1.71 -9.00
N PRO A 23 -11.28 0.40 -8.97
CA PRO A 23 -10.37 -0.49 -8.28
C PRO A 23 -9.04 -0.46 -9.00
N THR A 24 -7.93 -0.37 -8.26
CA THR A 24 -6.65 -0.88 -8.76
C THR A 24 -6.90 -2.25 -9.34
N THR A 25 -6.77 -2.34 -10.66
CA THR A 25 -7.32 -3.48 -11.37
C THR A 25 -6.61 -4.74 -10.89
N ASP A 26 -7.30 -5.88 -10.88
CA ASP A 26 -6.67 -7.17 -10.56
C ASP A 26 -5.37 -7.36 -11.39
N ARG A 27 -5.31 -6.78 -12.60
CA ARG A 27 -4.13 -6.74 -13.47
C ARG A 27 -3.01 -5.83 -12.96
N THR A 28 -3.29 -4.59 -12.54
CA THR A 28 -2.27 -3.68 -11.97
C THR A 28 -1.67 -4.28 -10.71
N ARG A 29 -2.52 -4.77 -9.80
CA ARG A 29 -2.05 -5.46 -8.58
C ARG A 29 -1.19 -6.67 -8.90
N GLN A 30 -1.62 -7.53 -9.83
CA GLN A 30 -0.81 -8.67 -10.26
C GLN A 30 0.54 -8.24 -10.83
N ALA A 31 0.56 -7.17 -11.64
CA ALA A 31 1.80 -6.65 -12.21
C ALA A 31 2.75 -6.09 -11.14
N ILE A 32 2.23 -5.31 -10.18
CA ILE A 32 3.00 -4.80 -9.03
C ILE A 32 3.68 -5.96 -8.30
N PHE A 33 2.91 -6.96 -7.87
CA PHE A 33 3.46 -8.07 -7.10
C PHE A 33 4.38 -8.99 -7.93
N ASN A 34 4.20 -9.05 -9.25
CA ASN A 34 5.16 -9.74 -10.12
C ASN A 34 6.49 -9.00 -10.18
N ILE A 35 6.49 -7.67 -10.26
CA ILE A 35 7.72 -6.86 -10.21
C ILE A 35 8.41 -7.05 -8.86
N LEU A 36 7.68 -6.88 -7.75
CA LEU A 36 8.22 -7.02 -6.40
C LEU A 36 8.83 -8.41 -6.15
N ALA A 37 8.30 -9.46 -6.78
CA ALA A 37 8.82 -10.82 -6.62
C ALA A 37 10.12 -11.09 -7.39
N HIS A 38 10.50 -10.26 -8.38
CA HIS A 38 11.65 -10.51 -9.25
C HIS A 38 12.66 -9.37 -9.29
N ALA A 39 12.36 -8.22 -8.68
CA ALA A 39 13.25 -7.08 -8.65
C ALA A 39 14.25 -7.22 -7.50
N ASP A 40 15.55 -7.13 -7.81
CA ASP A 40 16.63 -7.27 -6.82
C ASP A 40 16.62 -6.19 -5.72
N TRP A 41 15.96 -5.06 -5.97
CA TRP A 41 15.79 -3.96 -5.01
C TRP A 41 14.55 -4.09 -4.13
N ALA A 42 13.66 -5.04 -4.41
CA ALA A 42 12.43 -5.21 -3.64
C ALA A 42 12.71 -6.00 -2.35
N PRO A 43 12.13 -5.61 -1.21
CA PRO A 43 12.25 -6.39 0.01
C PRO A 43 11.50 -7.72 -0.11
N GLU A 44 11.99 -8.74 0.59
CA GLU A 44 11.25 -9.99 0.73
C GLU A 44 9.93 -9.76 1.48
N PHE A 45 8.87 -10.47 1.08
CA PHE A 45 7.61 -10.42 1.80
C PHE A 45 7.67 -11.19 3.12
N GLU A 46 8.42 -12.28 3.17
CA GLU A 46 8.46 -13.17 4.34
C GLU A 46 8.91 -12.40 5.59
N GLY A 47 8.06 -12.36 6.61
CA GLY A 47 8.35 -11.66 7.86
C GLY A 47 8.22 -10.14 7.80
N ALA A 48 8.03 -9.52 6.63
CA ALA A 48 7.99 -8.07 6.49
C ALA A 48 6.77 -7.44 7.19
N ALA A 49 6.97 -6.23 7.74
CA ALA A 49 5.88 -5.33 8.14
C ALA A 49 5.56 -4.38 6.99
N VAL A 50 4.26 -4.23 6.72
CA VAL A 50 3.71 -3.49 5.57
C VAL A 50 2.76 -2.41 6.05
N VAL A 51 2.69 -1.29 5.32
CA VAL A 51 1.64 -0.29 5.47
C VAL A 51 0.87 -0.12 4.15
N ASP A 52 -0.45 -0.20 4.20
CA ASP A 52 -1.36 0.08 3.10
C ASP A 52 -2.09 1.39 3.42
N ALA A 53 -1.57 2.49 2.88
CA ALA A 53 -2.08 3.83 3.08
C ALA A 53 -3.04 4.17 1.93
N PHE A 54 -4.25 4.65 2.28
CA PHE A 54 -5.41 4.70 1.38
C PHE A 54 -5.96 3.31 1.05
N CYS A 55 -6.07 2.46 2.08
CA CYS A 55 -6.22 1.02 1.86
C CYS A 55 -7.48 0.59 1.09
N GLY A 56 -8.57 1.37 1.13
CA GLY A 56 -9.80 0.97 0.45
C GLY A 56 -10.29 -0.41 0.94
N THR A 57 -10.22 -1.41 0.07
CA THR A 57 -10.56 -2.82 0.40
C THR A 57 -9.47 -3.57 1.17
N GLY A 58 -8.27 -3.00 1.26
CA GLY A 58 -7.04 -3.63 1.74
C GLY A 58 -6.39 -4.56 0.73
N ALA A 59 -6.71 -4.47 -0.56
CA ALA A 59 -6.29 -5.45 -1.56
C ALA A 59 -4.76 -5.60 -1.66
N LEU A 60 -4.00 -4.51 -1.57
CA LEU A 60 -2.54 -4.54 -1.65
C LEU A 60 -1.94 -5.10 -0.36
N GLY A 61 -2.34 -4.59 0.81
CA GLY A 61 -1.87 -5.09 2.10
C GLY A 61 -2.22 -6.56 2.35
N LEU A 62 -3.43 -7.00 1.98
CA LEU A 62 -3.84 -8.41 2.12
C LEU A 62 -3.12 -9.35 1.14
N GLU A 63 -2.79 -8.87 -0.06
CA GLU A 63 -1.95 -9.62 -1.00
C GLU A 63 -0.53 -9.79 -0.43
N ALA A 64 0.02 -8.77 0.24
CA ALA A 64 1.30 -8.88 0.94
C ALA A 64 1.24 -9.86 2.12
N LEU A 65 0.20 -9.81 2.96
CA LEU A 65 -0.03 -10.80 4.04
C LEU A 65 -0.17 -12.22 3.48
N SER A 66 -0.85 -12.37 2.35
CA SER A 66 -0.97 -13.66 1.67
C SER A 66 0.40 -14.21 1.27
N ARG A 67 1.34 -13.34 0.89
CA ARG A 67 2.67 -13.68 0.37
C ARG A 67 3.76 -13.82 1.44
N GLY A 68 3.42 -13.70 2.73
CA GLY A 68 4.35 -13.96 3.82
C GLY A 68 4.62 -12.76 4.73
N ALA A 69 4.05 -11.57 4.44
CA ALA A 69 4.17 -10.45 5.37
C ALA A 69 3.63 -10.84 6.75
N SER A 70 4.39 -10.50 7.80
CA SER A 70 4.04 -10.85 9.17
C SER A 70 2.99 -9.91 9.75
N TRP A 71 2.88 -8.69 9.20
CA TRP A 71 1.98 -7.68 9.71
C TRP A 71 1.64 -6.63 8.65
N CYS A 72 0.41 -6.11 8.68
CA CYS A 72 -0.02 -4.99 7.85
C CYS A 72 -0.82 -3.94 8.63
N GLY A 73 -0.39 -2.68 8.54
CA GLY A 73 -1.16 -1.52 8.97
C GLY A 73 -2.02 -0.97 7.82
N PHE A 74 -3.32 -0.90 7.99
CA PHE A 74 -4.26 -0.37 7.00
C PHE A 74 -4.75 1.01 7.46
N LEU A 75 -4.47 2.05 6.67
CA LEU A 75 -4.85 3.44 6.97
C LEU A 75 -5.84 3.95 5.93
N ASP A 76 -6.99 4.43 6.38
CA ASP A 76 -7.96 5.12 5.53
C ASP A 76 -8.83 6.07 6.35
N MET A 77 -9.41 7.09 5.73
CA MET A 77 -10.32 8.04 6.40
C MET A 77 -11.80 7.67 6.19
N GLY A 78 -12.09 6.96 5.10
CA GLY A 78 -13.43 6.59 4.66
C GLY A 78 -13.99 5.41 5.45
N ARG A 79 -15.13 5.62 6.11
CA ARG A 79 -15.82 4.54 6.82
C ARG A 79 -16.15 3.34 5.93
N PRO A 80 -16.61 3.50 4.67
CA PRO A 80 -16.86 2.36 3.78
C PRO A 80 -15.61 1.53 3.48
N ALA A 81 -14.46 2.17 3.30
CA ALA A 81 -13.17 1.49 3.11
C ALA A 81 -12.79 0.69 4.35
N LEU A 82 -12.82 1.34 5.53
CA LEU A 82 -12.49 0.70 6.80
C LEU A 82 -13.38 -0.50 7.13
N ASP A 83 -14.67 -0.43 6.78
CA ASP A 83 -15.60 -1.55 6.97
C ASP A 83 -15.30 -2.69 5.97
N ALA A 84 -14.95 -2.38 4.72
CA ALA A 84 -14.57 -3.38 3.72
C ALA A 84 -13.27 -4.11 4.09
N VAL A 85 -12.21 -3.38 4.45
CA VAL A 85 -10.94 -4.00 4.86
C VAL A 85 -11.11 -4.82 6.13
N ARG A 86 -11.95 -4.40 7.08
CA ARG A 86 -12.24 -5.19 8.29
C ARG A 86 -12.89 -6.53 7.93
N ALA A 87 -13.94 -6.51 7.10
CA ALA A 87 -14.59 -7.73 6.65
C ALA A 87 -13.62 -8.66 5.90
N ASN A 88 -12.73 -8.10 5.08
CA ASN A 88 -11.75 -8.87 4.33
C ASN A 88 -10.69 -9.51 5.24
N VAL A 89 -10.11 -8.75 6.17
CA VAL A 89 -9.16 -9.23 7.18
C VAL A 89 -9.76 -10.38 7.98
N GLU A 90 -11.00 -10.23 8.46
CA GLU A 90 -11.71 -11.28 9.20
C GLU A 90 -11.94 -12.52 8.33
N SER A 91 -12.40 -12.33 7.09
CA SER A 91 -12.67 -13.43 6.16
C SER A 91 -11.42 -14.26 5.83
N LEU A 92 -10.24 -13.63 5.85
CA LEU A 92 -8.94 -14.27 5.61
C LEU A 92 -8.28 -14.78 6.89
N ARG A 93 -8.91 -14.57 8.06
CA ARG A 93 -8.37 -14.92 9.38
C ARG A 93 -7.02 -14.25 9.68
N GLU A 94 -6.85 -13.01 9.22
CA GLU A 94 -5.63 -12.21 9.39
C GLU A 94 -5.74 -11.17 10.52
N THR A 95 -6.79 -11.22 11.35
CA THR A 95 -7.04 -10.24 12.42
C THR A 95 -5.86 -10.05 13.37
N ALA A 96 -5.09 -11.11 13.65
CA ALA A 96 -3.90 -11.03 14.50
C ALA A 96 -2.69 -10.32 13.84
N ASN A 97 -2.67 -10.28 12.51
CA ASN A 97 -1.57 -9.74 11.70
C ASN A 97 -1.94 -8.39 11.07
N ALA A 98 -3.07 -7.80 11.45
CA ALA A 98 -3.59 -6.58 10.85
C ALA A 98 -3.92 -5.54 11.91
N GLN A 99 -3.59 -4.28 11.62
CA GLN A 99 -4.09 -3.14 12.39
C GLN A 99 -4.80 -2.16 11.46
N ILE A 100 -6.09 -1.91 11.71
CA ILE A 100 -6.90 -1.02 10.88
C ILE A 100 -7.08 0.30 11.64
N LEU A 101 -6.63 1.40 11.05
CA LEU A 101 -6.63 2.73 11.64
C LEU A 101 -7.43 3.70 10.78
N ARG A 102 -8.35 4.43 11.41
CA ARG A 102 -8.95 5.61 10.78
C ARG A 102 -7.96 6.76 10.88
N ALA A 103 -7.16 6.98 9.85
CA ALA A 103 -6.08 7.98 9.87
C ALA A 103 -5.84 8.58 8.48
N ASP A 104 -5.46 9.86 8.47
CA ASP A 104 -4.94 10.54 7.29
C ASP A 104 -3.46 10.18 7.13
N ALA A 105 -3.10 9.56 6.00
CA ALA A 105 -1.72 9.15 5.73
C ALA A 105 -0.73 10.33 5.65
N ALA A 106 -1.20 11.56 5.43
CA ALA A 106 -0.36 12.75 5.49
C ALA A 106 -0.04 13.19 6.94
N LYS A 107 -0.86 12.77 7.91
CA LYS A 107 -0.70 13.07 9.34
C LYS A 107 -1.10 11.84 10.19
N PRO A 108 -0.44 10.68 10.00
CA PRO A 108 -0.82 9.47 10.70
C PRO A 108 -0.38 9.56 12.17
N PRO A 109 -0.97 8.76 13.08
CA PRO A 109 -0.43 8.62 14.42
C PRO A 109 0.99 8.03 14.38
N PRO A 110 1.76 8.11 15.49
CA PRO A 110 3.04 7.43 15.60
C PRO A 110 2.92 5.95 15.22
N ALA A 111 3.89 5.46 14.46
CA ALA A 111 3.84 4.10 13.97
C ALA A 111 3.94 3.08 15.13
N PRO A 112 3.08 2.05 15.13
CA PRO A 112 3.23 0.93 16.07
C PRO A 112 4.46 0.08 15.71
N ARG A 113 4.89 0.12 14.44
CA ARG A 113 6.03 -0.60 13.89
C ARG A 113 6.47 0.07 12.58
N ALA A 114 7.77 0.14 12.35
CA ALA A 114 8.34 0.57 11.07
C ALA A 114 8.18 -0.52 10.01
N CYS A 115 7.76 -0.13 8.81
CA CYS A 115 7.45 -1.03 7.69
C CYS A 115 8.56 -0.97 6.63
N MET A 116 8.90 -2.13 6.05
CA MET A 116 9.83 -2.23 4.93
C MET A 116 9.15 -2.02 3.58
N LEU A 117 7.81 -2.07 3.55
CA LEU A 117 7.01 -1.89 2.34
C LEU A 117 5.80 -1.01 2.64
N ALA A 118 5.54 -0.03 1.78
CA ALA A 118 4.38 0.84 1.82
C ALA A 118 3.66 0.82 0.48
N PHE A 119 2.34 0.71 0.52
CA PHE A 119 1.46 0.90 -0.63
C PHE A 119 0.70 2.22 -0.45
N LEU A 120 0.68 3.03 -1.50
CA LEU A 120 -0.05 4.29 -1.54
C LEU A 120 -0.88 4.35 -2.83
N ASP A 121 -2.20 4.27 -2.72
CA ASP A 121 -3.15 4.45 -3.84
C ASP A 121 -4.12 5.61 -3.54
N PRO A 122 -3.61 6.86 -3.42
CA PRO A 122 -4.46 7.99 -3.09
C PRO A 122 -5.41 8.35 -4.24
N PRO A 123 -6.54 9.00 -3.93
CA PRO A 123 -7.35 9.66 -4.94
C PRO A 123 -6.53 10.62 -5.82
N TYR A 124 -6.67 10.49 -7.14
CA TYR A 124 -5.93 11.27 -8.13
C TYR A 124 -6.27 12.77 -8.09
N GLY A 125 -5.34 13.60 -8.56
CA GLY A 125 -5.50 15.04 -8.73
C GLY A 125 -5.45 15.87 -7.44
N GLN A 126 -5.21 15.25 -6.28
CA GLN A 126 -5.26 15.92 -4.97
C GLN A 126 -3.88 16.21 -4.35
N GLY A 127 -2.78 15.80 -4.99
CA GLY A 127 -1.43 15.99 -4.46
C GLY A 127 -1.19 15.29 -3.12
N LEU A 128 -1.93 14.22 -2.84
CA LEU A 128 -1.87 13.50 -1.55
C LEU A 128 -0.66 12.58 -1.44
N ALA A 129 -0.18 11.99 -2.54
CA ALA A 129 0.95 11.06 -2.53
C ALA A 129 2.22 11.64 -1.88
N PRO A 130 2.75 12.82 -2.30
CA PRO A 130 3.92 13.42 -1.65
C PRO A 130 3.72 13.68 -0.16
N ARG A 131 2.55 14.21 0.22
CA ARG A 131 2.21 14.54 1.62
C ARG A 131 2.12 13.29 2.49
N ALA A 132 1.60 12.19 1.93
CA ALA A 132 1.51 10.91 2.61
C ALA A 132 2.90 10.27 2.80
N LEU A 133 3.76 10.30 1.78
CA LEU A 133 5.15 9.84 1.90
C LEU A 133 5.88 10.55 3.04
N GLU A 134 5.80 11.88 3.10
CA GLU A 134 6.38 12.65 4.20
C GLU A 134 5.74 12.34 5.56
N GLY A 135 4.41 12.22 5.60
CA GLY A 135 3.65 11.92 6.82
C GLY A 135 4.05 10.60 7.43
N LEU A 136 4.10 9.55 6.60
CA LEU A 136 4.52 8.21 6.99
C LEU A 136 5.99 8.18 7.45
N LEU A 137 6.89 8.84 6.71
CA LEU A 137 8.30 8.93 7.09
C LEU A 137 8.46 9.62 8.47
N ARG A 138 7.88 10.80 8.65
CA ARG A 138 7.97 11.57 9.90
C ARG A 138 7.38 10.85 11.11
N ALA A 139 6.31 10.09 10.92
CA ALA A 139 5.64 9.36 11.99
C ALA A 139 6.27 7.98 12.28
N GLY A 140 7.37 7.62 11.60
CA GLY A 140 8.12 6.38 11.83
C GLY A 140 7.49 5.14 11.19
N TRP A 141 6.59 5.31 10.22
CA TRP A 141 5.95 4.18 9.53
C TRP A 141 6.88 3.49 8.54
N LEU A 142 7.91 4.18 8.06
CA LEU A 142 8.83 3.67 7.06
C LEU A 142 10.20 3.47 7.69
N ALA A 143 10.75 2.26 7.54
CA ALA A 143 12.11 1.96 7.96
C ALA A 143 13.15 2.49 6.94
N ASP A 144 14.40 2.58 7.35
CA ASP A 144 15.53 2.81 6.47
C ASP A 144 15.57 1.78 5.35
N GLY A 145 15.70 2.23 4.10
CA GLY A 145 15.68 1.34 2.94
C GLY A 145 14.30 0.77 2.59
N ALA A 146 13.23 1.18 3.27
CA ALA A 146 11.88 0.77 2.92
C ALA A 146 11.52 1.15 1.48
N LEU A 147 10.67 0.33 0.87
CA LEU A 147 10.12 0.55 -0.45
C LEU A 147 8.71 1.14 -0.33
N ALA A 148 8.44 2.24 -1.03
CA ALA A 148 7.10 2.77 -1.24
C ALA A 148 6.66 2.54 -2.69
N VAL A 149 5.52 1.88 -2.87
CA VAL A 149 4.85 1.69 -4.15
C VAL A 149 3.70 2.69 -4.21
N VAL A 150 3.77 3.63 -5.14
CA VAL A 150 2.85 4.76 -5.23
C VAL A 150 2.11 4.71 -6.56
N GLU A 151 0.78 4.65 -6.51
CA GLU A 151 -0.09 4.79 -7.68
C GLU A 151 -0.53 6.24 -7.82
N VAL A 152 -0.38 6.79 -9.03
CA VAL A 152 -0.85 8.13 -9.40
C VAL A 152 -1.43 8.10 -10.81
N ALA A 153 -2.23 9.10 -11.18
CA ALA A 153 -2.58 9.27 -12.59
C ALA A 153 -1.30 9.54 -13.41
N ASP A 154 -1.27 9.09 -14.66
CA ASP A 154 -0.15 9.30 -15.60
C ASP A 154 0.37 10.75 -15.61
N ARG A 155 -0.56 11.70 -15.62
CA ARG A 155 -0.25 13.15 -15.71
C ARG A 155 -0.15 13.85 -14.37
N ASP A 156 -0.40 13.16 -13.25
CA ASP A 156 -0.30 13.77 -11.94
C ASP A 156 1.18 13.95 -11.56
N PRO A 157 1.60 15.14 -11.10
CA PRO A 157 2.96 15.34 -10.63
C PRO A 157 3.21 14.55 -9.34
N LEU A 158 4.34 13.87 -9.28
CA LEU A 158 4.84 13.20 -8.09
C LEU A 158 6.21 13.79 -7.71
N PRO A 159 6.25 15.02 -7.15
CA PRO A 159 7.50 15.54 -6.60
C PRO A 159 7.93 14.63 -5.44
N LEU A 160 9.13 14.09 -5.52
CA LEU A 160 9.67 13.22 -4.48
C LEU A 160 10.06 14.07 -3.28
N PRO A 161 9.50 13.80 -2.08
CA PRO A 161 9.94 14.48 -0.89
C PRO A 161 11.38 14.10 -0.52
N ASP A 162 11.99 14.94 0.31
CA ASP A 162 13.26 14.64 0.96
C ASP A 162 13.23 13.26 1.63
N GLY A 163 14.31 12.50 1.47
CA GLY A 163 14.42 11.13 1.96
C GLY A 163 13.85 10.05 1.04
N PHE A 164 13.37 10.40 -0.16
CA PHE A 164 12.94 9.43 -1.17
C PHE A 164 13.78 9.50 -2.45
N SER A 165 13.94 8.36 -3.12
CA SER A 165 14.54 8.29 -4.46
C SER A 165 13.80 7.27 -5.31
N ALA A 166 13.58 7.57 -6.59
CA ALA A 166 12.96 6.63 -7.52
C ALA A 166 13.91 5.45 -7.85
N LEU A 167 13.35 4.24 -7.84
CA LEU A 167 14.01 3.01 -8.27
C LEU A 167 13.51 2.57 -9.65
N ASP A 168 12.19 2.62 -9.86
CA ASP A 168 11.53 2.19 -11.10
C ASP A 168 10.18 2.91 -11.26
N GLU A 169 9.67 2.96 -12.49
CA GLU A 169 8.36 3.52 -12.81
C GLU A 169 7.72 2.73 -13.96
N ARG A 170 6.43 2.41 -13.82
CA ARG A 170 5.67 1.63 -14.82
C ARG A 170 4.34 2.28 -15.12
N LEU A 171 3.97 2.30 -16.41
CA LEU A 171 2.70 2.82 -16.88
C LEU A 171 1.75 1.68 -17.23
N TYR A 172 0.53 1.72 -16.70
CA TYR A 172 -0.55 0.77 -16.95
C TYR A 172 -1.83 1.51 -17.35
N GLY A 173 -1.98 1.77 -18.66
CA GLY A 173 -3.06 2.61 -19.16
C GLY A 173 -2.83 4.05 -18.74
N ASP A 174 -3.72 4.58 -17.90
CA ASP A 174 -3.67 5.93 -17.34
C ASP A 174 -3.20 5.97 -15.87
N THR A 175 -2.77 4.83 -15.35
CA THR A 175 -2.19 4.71 -14.00
C THR A 175 -0.68 4.52 -14.09
N ARG A 176 0.05 5.33 -13.34
CA ARG A 176 1.49 5.26 -13.18
C ARG A 176 1.84 4.74 -11.80
N VAL A 177 2.69 3.72 -11.76
CA VAL A 177 3.16 3.08 -10.53
C VAL A 177 4.64 3.42 -10.37
N ALA A 178 4.96 4.20 -9.34
CA ALA A 178 6.32 4.55 -8.98
C ALA A 178 6.80 3.68 -7.81
N PHE A 179 8.03 3.18 -7.91
CA PHE A 179 8.71 2.43 -6.87
C PHE A 179 9.81 3.30 -6.29
N LEU A 180 9.70 3.67 -5.01
CA LEU A 180 10.56 4.64 -4.34
C LEU A 180 11.26 3.99 -3.15
N THR A 181 12.56 4.25 -2.97
CA THR A 181 13.28 3.82 -1.76
C THR A 181 13.41 4.98 -0.77
N VAL A 182 13.27 4.66 0.51
CA VAL A 182 13.56 5.55 1.63
C VAL A 182 15.07 5.57 1.87
N ARG A 183 15.67 6.75 1.80
CA ARG A 183 17.06 7.00 2.19
C ARG A 183 17.05 7.95 3.37
N HIS A 184 17.70 7.54 4.46
CA HIS A 184 17.98 8.49 5.53
C HIS A 184 18.88 9.60 4.96
N LEU A 185 18.43 10.85 5.13
CA LEU A 185 19.32 12.00 5.00
C LEU A 185 20.20 11.98 6.25
N ALA A 186 21.51 11.78 6.06
CA ALA A 186 22.52 11.85 7.11
C ALA A 186 22.59 13.26 7.73
#